data_AF-A0A7J6UU58-F1
#
_entry.id   AF-A0A7J6UU58-F1
#
_cell.length_a   1.000
_cell.length_b   1.000
_cell.length_c   1.000
_cell.angle_alpha   90.00
_cell.angle_beta   90.00
_cell.angle_gamma   90.00
#
_symmetry.space_group_name_H-M   'P 1'
#
loop_
_entity.id
_entity.type
_entity.pdbx_description
1 polymer ?
#
loop_
_entity_poly.entity_id
_entity_poly.type
_entity_poly.pdbx_seq_one_letter_code
_entity_poly.pdbx_strand_id
1 'polypeptide(L)'
;MRIPKRPPFAFLTRQLRLSFPSSSTFILHFPSRNFSLSSNYDQQPFTTRKGRGCTMDALQTDSQTSPFQQSNGGDGGHNQCIWSSPGWGCKIDIGRKIFCNRSLNMKNIVAVGFDMDYTLAQYMPETFESLAYNGTVRKLVYDLGYPPELLEWSFDWKYMVRGLVLDKKRGNILKMDRHKYVKVAYHGFTEISKEEKMATYGNTLLRDSFDEPDYALIDTLFSLAEAYLFAQLVDFKDKNPRKVPDGADYSRMYKDVRAAVDLCHRDGTLKQMVEKDPGK
;
A
#
# COMPACT_ATOMS: atom_id res chain seq x y z
N MET A 1 -23.71 -39.02 55.66
CA MET A 1 -24.49 -39.55 54.52
C MET A 1 -23.51 -39.95 53.41
N ARG A 2 -23.67 -41.09 52.73
CA ARG A 2 -22.70 -41.55 51.71
C ARG A 2 -22.96 -40.89 50.35
N ILE A 3 -21.91 -40.40 49.70
CA ILE A 3 -21.92 -40.05 48.25
C ILE A 3 -21.14 -41.16 47.51
N PRO A 4 -21.73 -41.84 46.51
CA PRO A 4 -21.09 -42.96 45.82
C PRO A 4 -20.11 -42.49 44.73
N LYS A 5 -18.99 -43.21 44.58
CA LYS A 5 -18.10 -43.10 43.40
C LYS A 5 -18.76 -43.79 42.18
N ARG A 6 -18.49 -43.30 40.97
CA ARG A 6 -18.74 -44.02 39.69
C ARG A 6 -17.40 -44.28 38.95
N PRO A 7 -17.33 -45.33 38.10
CA PRO A 7 -16.08 -45.79 37.50
C PRO A 7 -15.76 -45.14 36.13
N PRO A 8 -14.52 -45.29 35.61
CA PRO A 8 -14.11 -44.78 34.31
C PRO A 8 -14.41 -45.75 33.14
N PHE A 9 -15.04 -45.24 32.08
CA PHE A 9 -15.17 -45.83 30.75
C PHE A 9 -15.32 -44.68 29.73
N ALA A 10 -14.83 -44.72 28.49
CA ALA A 10 -13.77 -45.52 27.89
C ALA A 10 -13.31 -44.81 26.59
N PHE A 11 -12.07 -45.01 26.14
CA PHE A 11 -11.62 -44.48 24.85
C PHE A 11 -12.26 -45.26 23.69
N LEU A 12 -13.03 -44.58 22.84
CA LEU A 12 -13.52 -45.12 21.57
C LEU A 12 -12.95 -44.29 20.41
N THR A 13 -11.77 -44.66 19.93
CA THR A 13 -11.11 -44.02 18.78
C THR A 13 -11.84 -44.34 17.48
N ARG A 14 -12.82 -43.52 17.09
CA ARG A 14 -13.50 -43.63 15.80
C ARG A 14 -12.76 -42.80 14.75
N GLN A 15 -11.96 -43.43 13.90
CA GLN A 15 -11.37 -42.78 12.73
C GLN A 15 -12.47 -42.34 11.76
N LEU A 16 -12.74 -41.03 11.72
CA LEU A 16 -13.48 -40.42 10.63
C LEU A 16 -12.49 -39.84 9.62
N ARG A 17 -12.34 -40.51 8.48
CA ARG A 17 -11.74 -39.90 7.29
C ARG A 17 -12.71 -38.84 6.78
N LEU A 18 -12.45 -37.57 7.08
CA LEU A 18 -13.05 -36.45 6.38
C LEU A 18 -12.12 -36.04 5.23
N SER A 19 -12.59 -36.21 4.00
CA SER A 19 -11.92 -35.75 2.80
C SER A 19 -12.08 -34.24 2.65
N PHE A 20 -10.98 -33.51 2.81
CA PHE A 20 -10.95 -32.07 2.55
C PHE A 20 -11.21 -31.80 1.05
N PRO A 21 -12.16 -30.92 0.69
CA PRO A 21 -12.16 -30.32 -0.64
C PRO A 21 -10.94 -29.41 -0.78
N SER A 22 -10.27 -29.46 -1.92
CA SER A 22 -9.12 -28.59 -2.22
C SER A 22 -9.59 -27.16 -2.49
N SER A 23 -9.61 -26.32 -1.46
CA SER A 23 -9.77 -24.87 -1.63
C SER A 23 -8.59 -24.30 -2.43
N SER A 24 -8.81 -23.98 -3.70
CA SER A 24 -7.80 -23.34 -4.55
C SER A 24 -7.46 -21.94 -4.03
N THR A 25 -6.30 -21.80 -3.40
CA THR A 25 -5.78 -20.52 -2.91
C THR A 25 -5.45 -19.59 -4.08
N PHE A 26 -6.42 -18.78 -4.52
CA PHE A 26 -6.19 -17.70 -5.47
C PHE A 26 -5.44 -16.55 -4.78
N ILE A 27 -4.12 -16.70 -4.68
CA ILE A 27 -3.20 -15.60 -4.39
C ILE A 27 -3.43 -14.51 -5.43
N LEU A 28 -3.59 -13.25 -4.99
CA LEU A 28 -3.66 -12.09 -5.89
C LEU A 28 -2.33 -11.89 -6.62
N HIS A 29 -2.19 -12.55 -7.76
CA HIS A 29 -1.02 -12.41 -8.61
C HIS A 29 -1.11 -11.12 -9.43
N PHE A 30 -0.83 -9.97 -8.79
CA PHE A 30 -0.53 -8.73 -9.51
C PHE A 30 0.70 -8.98 -10.39
N PRO A 31 0.58 -8.98 -11.73
CA PRO A 31 1.72 -9.29 -12.59
C PRO A 31 2.65 -8.07 -12.60
N SER A 32 3.70 -8.12 -11.78
CA SER A 32 4.86 -7.24 -11.86
C SER A 32 5.55 -7.45 -13.21
N ARG A 33 5.01 -6.82 -14.26
CA ARG A 33 5.66 -6.73 -15.57
C ARG A 33 6.96 -5.96 -15.40
N ASN A 34 8.06 -6.72 -15.31
CA ASN A 34 9.40 -6.19 -15.48
C ASN A 34 9.45 -5.42 -16.80
N PHE A 35 9.47 -4.09 -16.73
CA PHE A 35 9.77 -3.25 -17.87
C PHE A 35 11.25 -3.37 -18.19
N SER A 36 11.61 -4.42 -18.94
CA SER A 36 12.88 -4.50 -19.64
C SER A 36 12.94 -3.34 -20.64
N LEU A 37 13.61 -2.26 -20.26
CA LEU A 37 13.73 -1.06 -21.08
C LEU A 37 14.76 -1.28 -22.20
N SER A 38 14.40 -2.13 -23.17
CA SER A 38 15.20 -2.44 -24.36
C SER A 38 15.26 -1.23 -25.29
N SER A 39 16.16 -0.30 -24.97
CA SER A 39 16.38 0.96 -25.68
C SER A 39 17.12 0.76 -27.02
N ASN A 40 16.48 0.08 -27.97
CA ASN A 40 16.91 0.10 -29.37
C ASN A 40 16.51 1.44 -29.99
N TYR A 41 17.41 2.43 -29.88
CA TYR A 41 17.35 3.67 -30.64
C TYR A 41 18.22 3.55 -31.89
N ASP A 42 17.64 3.07 -32.99
CA ASP A 42 18.27 3.16 -34.30
C ASP A 42 18.42 4.63 -34.72
N GLN A 43 19.66 5.06 -34.98
CA GLN A 43 19.94 6.40 -35.50
C GLN A 43 19.94 6.38 -37.03
N GLN A 44 18.86 6.87 -37.64
CA GLN A 44 18.81 7.22 -39.06
C GLN A 44 18.97 8.74 -39.23
N PRO A 45 19.93 9.23 -40.03
CA PRO A 45 20.23 10.66 -40.13
C PRO A 45 19.25 11.37 -41.05
N PHE A 46 18.61 12.45 -40.58
CA PHE A 46 17.78 13.32 -41.42
C PHE A 46 18.55 14.54 -41.93
N THR A 47 18.34 14.88 -43.21
CA THR A 47 19.12 15.86 -43.95
C THR A 47 18.53 17.28 -43.88
N THR A 48 19.38 18.28 -44.15
CA THR A 48 19.07 19.70 -43.99
C THR A 48 18.16 20.27 -45.09
N ARG A 49 17.36 21.28 -44.74
CA ARG A 49 16.80 22.26 -45.70
C ARG A 49 16.84 23.69 -45.15
N LYS A 50 17.08 24.65 -46.05
CA LYS A 50 17.35 26.07 -45.73
C LYS A 50 16.09 26.89 -45.45
N GLY A 51 16.19 27.86 -44.53
CA GLY A 51 15.24 28.95 -44.31
C GLY A 51 15.95 30.20 -43.75
N ARG A 52 15.72 31.37 -44.35
CA ARG A 52 16.34 32.67 -44.02
C ARG A 52 15.66 33.29 -42.77
N GLY A 53 16.26 34.16 -41.95
CA GLY A 53 17.61 34.74 -41.93
C GLY A 53 17.60 36.25 -41.65
N CYS A 54 18.45 36.74 -40.72
CA CYS A 54 18.75 38.17 -40.47
C CYS A 54 20.19 38.33 -39.95
N THR A 55 20.75 39.54 -40.11
CA THR A 55 22.18 39.92 -39.98
C THR A 55 22.34 41.30 -39.33
N MET A 56 23.52 41.80 -38.92
CA MET A 56 24.87 41.20 -38.80
C MET A 56 25.15 40.89 -37.29
N ASP A 57 26.31 40.87 -36.62
CA ASP A 57 27.75 41.17 -36.83
C ASP A 57 28.58 40.15 -36.01
N ALA A 58 29.85 39.77 -36.25
CA ALA A 58 31.02 40.28 -37.02
C ALA A 58 32.18 40.84 -36.15
N LEU A 59 33.00 39.93 -35.59
CA LEU A 59 34.44 40.11 -35.35
C LEU A 59 35.13 38.73 -35.33
N GLN A 60 36.46 38.69 -35.37
CA GLN A 60 37.16 37.77 -36.29
C GLN A 60 38.42 37.11 -35.70
N THR A 61 38.68 35.85 -36.10
CA THR A 61 39.95 35.09 -35.96
C THR A 61 40.44 34.79 -34.53
N ASP A 62 41.29 33.78 -34.27
CA ASP A 62 41.96 32.85 -35.20
C ASP A 62 42.06 31.40 -34.65
N SER A 63 42.57 30.51 -35.48
CA SER A 63 42.89 29.10 -35.20
C SER A 63 44.32 28.89 -34.70
N GLN A 64 44.53 27.94 -33.79
CA GLN A 64 45.47 26.81 -33.94
C GLN A 64 45.47 25.88 -32.72
N THR A 65 45.79 24.60 -32.95
CA THR A 65 45.90 23.57 -31.91
C THR A 65 47.27 22.88 -32.02
N SER A 66 48.16 23.13 -31.07
CA SER A 66 49.47 22.48 -30.93
C SER A 66 49.95 22.54 -29.45
N PRO A 67 50.88 21.68 -29.00
CA PRO A 67 50.79 21.09 -27.65
C PRO A 67 51.94 21.42 -26.67
N PHE A 68 51.83 20.87 -25.44
CA PHE A 68 52.75 20.95 -24.28
C PHE A 68 52.83 22.35 -23.62
N GLN A 69 52.78 22.48 -22.29
CA GLN A 69 53.67 21.84 -21.32
C GLN A 69 53.00 21.47 -19.99
N GLN A 70 53.64 20.55 -19.25
CA GLN A 70 53.42 20.41 -17.80
C GLN A 70 54.20 21.48 -17.05
N SER A 71 53.57 22.15 -16.09
CA SER A 71 54.24 22.97 -15.08
C SER A 71 53.71 22.59 -13.69
N ASN A 72 54.59 22.04 -12.85
CA ASN A 72 54.30 21.85 -11.43
C ASN A 72 54.47 23.18 -10.70
N GLY A 73 53.41 23.65 -10.06
CA GLY A 73 53.42 24.81 -9.15
C GLY A 73 52.16 24.74 -8.30
N GLY A 74 52.31 24.39 -7.02
CA GLY A 74 51.19 24.12 -6.12
C GLY A 74 50.94 25.24 -5.12
N ASP A 75 49.67 25.43 -4.76
CA ASP A 75 49.22 26.15 -3.58
C ASP A 75 47.78 25.70 -3.21
N GLY A 76 47.28 26.10 -2.03
CA GLY A 76 45.84 26.27 -1.80
C GLY A 76 45.02 24.99 -1.69
N GLY A 77 45.21 24.23 -0.60
CA GLY A 77 44.47 22.98 -0.32
C GLY A 77 42.97 23.14 -0.02
N HIS A 78 42.17 23.56 -1.00
CA HIS A 78 40.71 23.51 -0.96
C HIS A 78 40.16 22.43 -1.91
N ASN A 79 40.26 21.16 -1.48
CA ASN A 79 39.51 20.07 -2.09
C ASN A 79 38.01 20.35 -1.96
N GLN A 80 37.39 20.84 -3.03
CA GLN A 80 35.94 20.74 -3.17
C GLN A 80 35.58 19.25 -3.18
N CYS A 81 34.92 18.80 -2.12
CA CYS A 81 34.49 17.41 -2.01
C CYS A 81 33.34 17.16 -2.99
N ILE A 82 33.69 16.85 -4.23
CA ILE A 82 32.76 16.34 -5.25
C ILE A 82 32.37 14.93 -4.80
N TRP A 83 31.19 14.82 -4.19
CA TRP A 83 30.65 13.55 -3.67
C TRP A 83 30.39 12.49 -4.75
N SER A 84 30.52 12.85 -6.03
CA SER A 84 30.63 11.95 -7.17
C SER A 84 32.07 11.41 -7.29
N SER A 85 32.43 10.42 -6.47
CA SER A 85 33.78 9.81 -6.54
C SER A 85 34.08 9.29 -7.96
N PRO A 86 35.19 9.70 -8.61
CA PRO A 86 35.59 9.23 -9.94
C PRO A 86 36.28 7.87 -9.85
N GLY A 87 35.58 6.88 -9.31
CA GLY A 87 36.03 5.50 -9.13
C GLY A 87 34.81 4.58 -9.02
N TRP A 88 34.91 3.37 -9.57
CA TRP A 88 33.79 2.44 -9.77
C TRP A 88 32.79 2.43 -8.61
N GLY A 89 31.61 3.00 -8.85
CA GLY A 89 30.58 3.15 -7.83
C GLY A 89 30.20 1.79 -7.24
N CYS A 90 30.40 1.62 -5.92
CA CYS A 90 29.97 0.43 -5.21
C CYS A 90 28.49 0.17 -5.53
N LYS A 91 28.17 -1.05 -5.98
CA LYS A 91 26.81 -1.43 -6.37
C LYS A 91 25.96 -1.58 -5.11
N ILE A 92 25.50 -0.46 -4.56
CA ILE A 92 24.59 -0.40 -3.42
C ILE A 92 23.40 -1.30 -3.72
N ASP A 93 23.08 -2.22 -2.81
CA ASP A 93 21.89 -3.06 -2.92
C ASP A 93 20.62 -2.21 -2.99
N ILE A 94 19.61 -2.66 -3.73
CA ILE A 94 18.40 -1.87 -3.95
C ILE A 94 17.63 -1.57 -2.66
N GLY A 95 17.66 -2.47 -1.65
CA GLY A 95 17.08 -2.25 -0.33
C GLY A 95 17.87 -1.28 0.56
N ARG A 96 19.04 -0.82 0.10
CA ARG A 96 19.90 0.18 0.79
C ARG A 96 19.99 1.51 0.04
N LYS A 97 19.20 1.73 -1.01
CA LYS A 97 19.18 2.98 -1.78
C LYS A 97 18.17 3.98 -1.24
N ILE A 98 18.56 5.24 -1.25
CA ILE A 98 17.67 6.38 -1.06
C ILE A 98 17.23 6.87 -2.45
N PHE A 99 15.93 7.05 -2.66
CA PHE A 99 15.36 7.51 -3.93
C PHE A 99 14.93 8.98 -3.84
N CYS A 100 15.40 9.82 -4.76
CA CYS A 100 15.22 11.26 -4.71
C CYS A 100 14.18 11.75 -5.72
N ASN A 101 12.96 12.06 -5.26
CA ASN A 101 11.91 12.66 -6.09
C ASN A 101 12.12 14.16 -6.37
N ARG A 102 12.90 14.85 -5.52
CA ARG A 102 13.32 16.25 -5.63
C ARG A 102 14.74 16.38 -5.09
N SER A 103 15.50 17.35 -5.60
CA SER A 103 16.84 17.66 -5.08
C SER A 103 16.76 18.15 -3.63
N LEU A 104 17.57 17.56 -2.74
CA LEU A 104 17.65 17.91 -1.33
C LEU A 104 19.13 18.10 -0.93
N ASN A 105 19.49 19.26 -0.40
CA ASN A 105 20.85 19.52 0.06
C ASN A 105 20.99 19.20 1.55
N MET A 106 21.51 18.01 1.85
CA MET A 106 21.70 17.51 3.22
C MET A 106 22.60 18.42 4.09
N LYS A 107 23.50 19.22 3.50
CA LYS A 107 24.36 20.16 4.25
C LYS A 107 23.55 21.23 5.00
N ASN A 108 22.33 21.53 4.53
CA ASN A 108 21.49 22.57 5.11
C ASN A 108 20.48 22.03 6.15
N ILE A 109 20.52 20.72 6.44
CA ILE A 109 19.57 20.07 7.36
C ILE A 109 20.17 20.03 8.77
N VAL A 110 19.65 20.89 9.64
CA VAL A 110 20.11 21.04 11.05
C VAL A 110 19.41 20.11 12.05
N ALA A 111 18.28 19.51 11.65
CA ALA A 111 17.50 18.59 12.47
C ALA A 111 16.78 17.56 11.58
N VAL A 112 16.58 16.35 12.10
CA VAL A 112 15.81 15.28 11.44
C VAL A 112 14.76 14.79 12.44
N GLY A 113 13.49 14.98 12.11
CA GLY A 113 12.38 14.36 12.83
C GLY A 113 12.14 12.95 12.32
N PHE A 114 11.88 12.01 13.22
CA PHE A 114 11.47 10.65 12.90
C PHE A 114 10.07 10.41 13.44
N ASP A 115 9.22 9.78 12.62
CA ASP A 115 8.03 9.10 13.12
C ASP A 115 8.44 7.78 13.79
N MET A 116 7.60 7.26 14.69
CA MET A 116 7.86 6.03 15.41
C MET A 116 7.36 4.82 14.64
N ASP A 117 6.05 4.74 14.40
CA ASP A 117 5.39 3.52 13.93
C ASP A 117 5.63 3.30 12.42
N TYR A 118 5.98 2.06 12.05
CA TYR A 118 6.44 1.67 10.71
C TYR A 118 7.63 2.47 10.14
N THR A 119 8.25 3.35 10.92
CA THR A 119 9.40 4.18 10.52
C THR A 119 10.66 3.80 11.31
N LEU A 120 10.59 3.84 12.64
CA LEU A 120 11.62 3.30 13.55
C LEU A 120 11.20 1.91 14.07
N ALA A 121 9.96 1.78 14.53
CA ALA A 121 9.36 0.52 14.96
C ALA A 121 8.73 -0.20 13.75
N GLN A 122 9.46 -1.17 13.17
CA GLN A 122 8.96 -1.97 12.05
C GLN A 122 8.21 -3.20 12.57
N TYR A 123 6.87 -3.16 12.52
CA TYR A 123 6.00 -4.27 12.87
C TYR A 123 6.02 -5.38 11.81
N MET A 124 5.89 -6.63 12.24
CA MET A 124 5.59 -7.75 11.35
C MET A 124 4.10 -7.69 10.93
N PRO A 125 3.76 -7.52 9.64
CA PRO A 125 2.36 -7.35 9.22
C PRO A 125 1.47 -8.56 9.57
N GLU A 126 2.02 -9.77 9.41
CA GLU A 126 1.34 -11.04 9.64
C GLU A 126 0.72 -11.18 11.03
N THR A 127 1.40 -10.68 12.04
CA THR A 127 1.02 -10.73 13.45
C THR A 127 0.29 -9.46 13.87
N PHE A 128 0.88 -8.29 13.61
CA PHE A 128 0.38 -7.00 14.09
C PHE A 128 -0.95 -6.60 13.44
N GLU A 129 -1.08 -6.71 12.11
CA GLU A 129 -2.33 -6.36 11.41
C GLU A 129 -3.42 -7.38 11.72
N SER A 130 -3.07 -8.66 11.87
CA SER A 130 -3.98 -9.69 12.40
C SER A 130 -4.47 -9.36 13.82
N LEU A 131 -3.64 -8.77 14.66
CA LEU A 131 -4.00 -8.38 16.03
C LEU A 131 -4.97 -7.20 16.02
N ALA A 132 -4.67 -6.17 15.23
CA ALA A 132 -5.54 -5.01 15.03
C ALA A 132 -6.91 -5.42 14.41
N TYR A 133 -6.90 -6.30 13.42
CA TYR A 133 -8.09 -6.90 12.82
C TYR A 133 -8.95 -7.63 13.86
N ASN A 134 -8.35 -8.58 14.60
CA ASN A 134 -9.08 -9.38 15.59
C ASN A 134 -9.63 -8.53 16.75
N GLY A 135 -8.93 -7.46 17.13
CA GLY A 135 -9.44 -6.46 18.07
C GLY A 135 -10.67 -5.73 17.49
N THR A 136 -10.55 -5.21 16.27
CA THR A 136 -11.60 -4.45 15.58
C THR A 136 -12.87 -5.29 15.39
N VAL A 137 -12.74 -6.55 14.98
CA VAL A 137 -13.85 -7.50 14.85
C VAL A 137 -14.58 -7.71 16.19
N ARG A 138 -13.85 -7.88 17.29
CA ARG A 138 -14.44 -7.99 18.64
C ARG A 138 -15.20 -6.72 19.04
N LYS A 139 -14.68 -5.54 18.70
CA LYS A 139 -15.35 -4.25 18.94
C LYS A 139 -16.64 -4.09 18.13
N LEU A 140 -16.65 -4.46 16.85
CA LEU A 140 -17.87 -4.48 16.03
C LEU A 140 -18.97 -5.35 16.68
N VAL A 141 -18.61 -6.54 17.14
CA VAL A 141 -19.57 -7.50 17.71
C VAL A 141 -20.04 -7.12 19.11
N TYR A 142 -19.11 -6.86 20.04
CA TYR A 142 -19.46 -6.65 21.46
C TYR A 142 -19.88 -5.21 21.79
N ASP A 143 -19.28 -4.21 21.15
CA ASP A 143 -19.50 -2.80 21.49
C ASP A 143 -20.51 -2.13 20.52
N LEU A 144 -20.62 -2.62 19.27
CA LEU A 144 -21.53 -2.07 18.23
C LEU A 144 -22.63 -3.03 17.75
N GLY A 145 -22.72 -4.25 18.31
CA GLY A 145 -23.84 -5.17 18.08
C GLY A 145 -23.89 -5.86 16.71
N TYR A 146 -22.78 -5.94 15.98
CA TYR A 146 -22.71 -6.72 14.74
C TYR A 146 -22.79 -8.24 15.02
N PRO A 147 -23.21 -9.08 14.05
CA PRO A 147 -23.45 -10.50 14.27
C PRO A 147 -22.22 -11.26 14.81
N PRO A 148 -22.41 -12.24 15.74
CA PRO A 148 -21.31 -12.98 16.35
C PRO A 148 -20.51 -13.84 15.35
N GLU A 149 -21.09 -14.12 14.18
CA GLU A 149 -20.49 -14.85 13.07
C GLU A 149 -19.23 -14.16 12.51
N LEU A 150 -19.08 -12.84 12.73
CA LEU A 150 -17.86 -12.10 12.41
C LEU A 150 -16.65 -12.59 13.21
N LEU A 151 -16.84 -13.16 14.42
CA LEU A 151 -15.76 -13.70 15.25
C LEU A 151 -15.09 -14.94 14.63
N GLU A 152 -15.71 -15.56 13.62
CA GLU A 152 -15.20 -16.73 12.90
C GLU A 152 -14.42 -16.35 11.62
N TRP A 153 -14.33 -15.06 11.29
CA TRP A 153 -13.69 -14.58 10.06
C TRP A 153 -12.15 -14.63 10.14
N SER A 154 -11.53 -15.13 9.07
CA SER A 154 -10.09 -15.04 8.86
C SER A 154 -9.69 -13.71 8.21
N PHE A 155 -8.42 -13.34 8.37
CA PHE A 155 -7.79 -12.18 7.75
C PHE A 155 -6.62 -12.63 6.87
N ASP A 156 -6.49 -12.06 5.67
CA ASP A 156 -5.32 -12.21 4.80
C ASP A 156 -4.62 -10.87 4.61
N TRP A 157 -3.53 -10.68 5.36
CA TRP A 157 -2.68 -9.49 5.32
C TRP A 157 -2.00 -9.25 3.95
N LYS A 158 -2.01 -10.23 3.04
CA LYS A 158 -1.42 -10.11 1.70
C LYS A 158 -2.42 -9.64 0.65
N TYR A 159 -3.71 -9.58 0.98
CA TYR A 159 -4.78 -9.28 0.02
C TYR A 159 -4.87 -7.78 -0.30
N MET A 160 -4.78 -6.92 0.72
CA MET A 160 -4.88 -5.46 0.53
C MET A 160 -3.53 -4.83 0.23
N VAL A 161 -3.52 -3.75 -0.57
CA VAL A 161 -2.32 -3.01 -0.95
C VAL A 161 -2.50 -1.51 -0.78
N ARG A 162 -1.42 -0.82 -0.36
CA ARG A 162 -1.42 0.64 -0.17
C ARG A 162 -1.75 1.39 -1.47
N GLY A 163 -2.39 2.55 -1.34
CA GLY A 163 -2.89 3.34 -2.46
C GLY A 163 -4.07 2.71 -3.19
N LEU A 164 -4.96 2.04 -2.45
CA LEU A 164 -6.35 1.79 -2.85
C LEU A 164 -7.23 2.95 -2.37
N VAL A 165 -8.45 3.06 -2.89
CA VAL A 165 -9.46 4.01 -2.41
C VAL A 165 -10.79 3.28 -2.20
N LEU A 166 -11.42 3.48 -1.05
CA LEU A 166 -12.74 2.94 -0.74
C LEU A 166 -13.83 3.93 -1.14
N ASP A 167 -14.82 3.47 -1.90
CA ASP A 167 -16.10 4.13 -2.11
C ASP A 167 -17.05 3.68 -1.00
N LYS A 168 -17.20 4.51 0.03
CA LYS A 168 -17.98 4.17 1.22
C LYS A 168 -19.47 4.12 0.92
N LYS A 169 -19.93 4.85 -0.10
CA LYS A 169 -21.34 4.93 -0.52
C LYS A 169 -21.78 3.67 -1.27
N ARG A 170 -20.91 3.07 -2.08
CA ARG A 170 -21.21 1.89 -2.91
C ARG A 170 -20.64 0.57 -2.39
N GLY A 171 -19.79 0.59 -1.36
CA GLY A 171 -19.12 -0.62 -0.87
C GLY A 171 -17.95 -1.09 -1.76
N ASN A 172 -17.39 -0.20 -2.57
CA ASN A 172 -16.42 -0.57 -3.60
C ASN A 172 -14.97 -0.24 -3.22
N ILE A 173 -14.03 -1.00 -3.77
CA ILE A 173 -12.58 -0.86 -3.57
C ILE A 173 -11.93 -0.58 -4.92
N LEU A 174 -11.32 0.60 -5.07
CA LEU A 174 -10.88 1.16 -6.34
C LEU A 174 -9.35 1.21 -6.43
N LYS A 175 -8.79 0.74 -7.56
CA LYS A 175 -7.40 1.02 -7.95
C LYS A 175 -7.39 2.00 -9.12
N MET A 176 -6.94 3.22 -8.85
CA MET A 176 -6.83 4.30 -9.83
C MET A 176 -5.41 4.51 -10.36
N ASP A 177 -5.29 5.22 -11.48
CA ASP A 177 -4.03 5.82 -11.91
C ASP A 177 -3.84 7.26 -11.39
N ARG A 178 -2.68 7.86 -11.73
CA ARG A 178 -2.30 9.23 -11.35
C ARG A 178 -3.23 10.34 -11.86
N HIS A 179 -4.19 10.04 -12.73
CA HIS A 179 -5.17 10.99 -13.26
C HIS A 179 -6.56 10.81 -12.61
N LYS A 180 -6.68 9.92 -11.61
CA LYS A 180 -7.95 9.47 -10.99
C LYS A 180 -8.86 8.68 -11.95
N TYR A 181 -8.30 7.93 -12.92
CA TYR A 181 -9.07 6.94 -13.69
C TYR A 181 -9.06 5.57 -12.99
N VAL A 182 -10.24 5.03 -12.68
CA VAL A 182 -10.42 3.70 -12.09
C VAL A 182 -10.03 2.60 -13.10
N LYS A 183 -8.96 1.86 -12.81
CA LYS A 183 -8.51 0.73 -13.65
C LYS A 183 -9.19 -0.57 -13.24
N VAL A 184 -9.20 -0.84 -11.93
CA VAL A 184 -9.79 -2.03 -11.31
C VAL A 184 -10.72 -1.56 -10.20
N ALA A 185 -11.83 -2.25 -10.03
CA ALA A 185 -12.80 -1.99 -8.97
C ALA A 185 -13.37 -3.32 -8.48
N TYR A 186 -13.50 -3.50 -7.17
CA TYR A 186 -14.18 -4.63 -6.54
C TYR A 186 -15.38 -4.13 -5.74
N HIS A 187 -16.44 -4.93 -5.63
CA HIS A 187 -17.52 -4.77 -4.66
C HIS A 187 -17.38 -5.91 -3.66
N GLY A 188 -17.08 -5.59 -2.39
CA GLY A 188 -16.55 -6.59 -1.46
C GLY A 188 -15.28 -7.24 -2.04
N PHE A 189 -15.33 -8.55 -2.29
CA PHE A 189 -14.28 -9.32 -2.98
C PHE A 189 -14.59 -9.68 -4.44
N THR A 190 -15.71 -9.21 -4.99
CA THR A 190 -16.15 -9.55 -6.37
C THR A 190 -15.68 -8.46 -7.35
N GLU A 191 -14.98 -8.83 -8.42
CA GLU A 191 -14.50 -7.84 -9.40
C GLU A 191 -15.66 -7.26 -10.21
N ILE A 192 -15.75 -5.93 -10.25
CA ILE A 192 -16.80 -5.21 -10.97
C ILE A 192 -16.50 -5.26 -12.48
N SER A 193 -17.52 -5.65 -13.25
CA SER A 193 -17.43 -5.76 -14.70
C SER A 193 -16.94 -4.45 -15.35
N LYS A 194 -16.28 -4.53 -16.51
CA LYS A 194 -15.76 -3.32 -17.18
C LYS A 194 -16.90 -2.36 -17.53
N GLU A 195 -18.04 -2.91 -17.92
CA GLU A 195 -19.23 -2.22 -18.38
C GLU A 195 -19.90 -1.46 -17.21
N GLU A 196 -20.08 -2.12 -16.07
CA GLU A 196 -20.61 -1.52 -14.84
C GLU A 196 -19.65 -0.51 -14.22
N LYS A 197 -18.35 -0.79 -14.23
CA LYS A 197 -17.29 0.15 -13.81
C LYS A 197 -17.30 1.40 -14.69
N MET A 198 -17.52 1.27 -16.00
CA MET A 198 -17.67 2.41 -16.90
C MET A 198 -18.99 3.16 -16.70
N ALA A 199 -20.10 2.48 -16.42
CA ALA A 199 -21.37 3.13 -16.07
C ALA A 199 -21.29 3.89 -14.72
N THR A 200 -20.50 3.38 -13.78
CA THR A 200 -20.37 3.92 -12.41
C THR A 200 -19.33 5.03 -12.29
N TYR A 201 -18.15 4.87 -12.91
CA TYR A 201 -16.98 5.74 -12.73
C TYR A 201 -16.40 6.28 -14.06
N GLY A 202 -17.01 5.97 -15.21
CA GLY A 202 -16.53 6.39 -16.53
C GLY A 202 -16.98 7.79 -16.97
N ASN A 203 -17.80 8.49 -16.20
CA ASN A 203 -18.28 9.83 -16.54
C ASN A 203 -17.25 10.92 -16.21
N THR A 204 -16.28 11.13 -17.11
CA THR A 204 -15.20 12.13 -16.94
C THR A 204 -15.67 13.58 -16.75
N LEU A 205 -16.93 13.92 -17.08
CA LEU A 205 -17.49 15.26 -16.88
C LEU A 205 -17.82 15.53 -15.41
N LEU A 206 -18.34 14.51 -14.72
CA LEU A 206 -18.45 14.50 -13.26
C LEU A 206 -17.23 13.79 -12.70
N ARG A 207 -16.07 14.45 -12.79
CA ARG A 207 -14.83 13.97 -12.17
C ARG A 207 -14.96 14.08 -10.66
N ASP A 208 -15.53 13.02 -10.07
CA ASP A 208 -15.55 12.82 -8.62
C ASP A 208 -14.17 13.13 -8.05
N SER A 209 -14.17 13.79 -6.88
CA SER A 209 -12.93 14.09 -6.19
C SER A 209 -12.19 12.79 -5.84
N PHE A 210 -12.91 11.71 -5.54
CA PHE A 210 -12.37 10.50 -4.88
C PHE A 210 -11.68 10.82 -3.53
N ASP A 211 -12.07 11.93 -2.92
CA ASP A 211 -11.58 12.45 -1.65
C ASP A 211 -12.72 12.38 -0.59
N GLU A 212 -12.47 12.77 0.66
CA GLU A 212 -13.49 12.76 1.72
C GLU A 212 -14.64 13.76 1.46
N PRO A 213 -15.89 13.51 1.95
CA PRO A 213 -16.28 12.50 2.94
C PRO A 213 -16.77 11.15 2.36
N ASP A 214 -17.05 11.07 1.06
CA ASP A 214 -17.64 9.87 0.43
C ASP A 214 -16.60 8.77 0.13
N TYR A 215 -15.34 9.15 -0.10
CA TYR A 215 -14.24 8.22 -0.35
C TYR A 215 -13.22 8.20 0.80
N ALA A 216 -12.45 7.13 0.94
CA ALA A 216 -11.35 7.02 1.91
C ALA A 216 -10.09 6.47 1.25
N LEU A 217 -8.93 7.08 1.52
CA LEU A 217 -7.65 6.68 0.95
C LEU A 217 -6.95 5.64 1.82
N ILE A 218 -6.50 4.53 1.25
CA ILE A 218 -5.72 3.50 1.96
C ILE A 218 -4.25 3.89 1.90
N ASP A 219 -3.88 4.91 2.68
CA ASP A 219 -2.56 5.55 2.65
C ASP A 219 -1.66 5.19 3.85
N THR A 220 -2.14 4.45 4.84
CA THR A 220 -1.31 3.83 5.91
C THR A 220 -1.31 2.30 5.82
N LEU A 221 -0.43 1.64 6.58
CA LEU A 221 -0.46 0.17 6.73
C LEU A 221 -1.58 -0.29 7.68
N PHE A 222 -1.86 0.48 8.75
CA PHE A 222 -3.02 0.25 9.62
C PHE A 222 -4.35 0.18 8.85
N SER A 223 -4.48 0.96 7.78
CA SER A 223 -5.67 1.01 6.91
C SER A 223 -5.89 -0.26 6.06
N LEU A 224 -4.92 -1.17 5.96
CA LEU A 224 -5.05 -2.42 5.18
C LEU A 224 -6.05 -3.39 5.83
N ALA A 225 -5.96 -3.58 7.15
CA ALA A 225 -6.89 -4.40 7.92
C ALA A 225 -8.32 -3.82 7.91
N GLU A 226 -8.45 -2.49 7.99
CA GLU A 226 -9.72 -1.77 7.84
C GLU A 226 -10.35 -2.00 6.45
N ALA A 227 -9.57 -1.86 5.37
CA ALA A 227 -10.05 -2.09 4.01
C ALA A 227 -10.51 -3.54 3.77
N TYR A 228 -9.79 -4.53 4.33
CA TYR A 228 -10.16 -5.94 4.24
C TYR A 228 -11.44 -6.25 5.02
N LEU A 229 -11.56 -5.74 6.25
CA LEU A 229 -12.75 -5.93 7.07
C LEU A 229 -13.98 -5.25 6.46
N PHE A 230 -13.80 -4.07 5.85
CA PHE A 230 -14.86 -3.42 5.06
C PHE A 230 -15.28 -4.27 3.84
N ALA A 231 -14.33 -4.88 3.13
CA ALA A 231 -14.62 -5.80 2.03
C ALA A 231 -15.50 -6.98 2.50
N GLN A 232 -15.12 -7.65 3.60
CA GLN A 232 -15.90 -8.73 4.19
C GLN A 232 -17.30 -8.29 4.64
N LEU A 233 -17.43 -7.10 5.23
CA LEU A 233 -18.71 -6.55 5.68
C LEU A 233 -19.66 -6.26 4.51
N VAL A 234 -19.16 -5.75 3.38
CA VAL A 234 -19.93 -5.59 2.13
C VAL A 234 -20.39 -6.96 1.63
N ASP A 235 -19.45 -7.89 1.45
CA ASP A 235 -19.69 -9.26 0.98
C ASP A 235 -20.71 -10.02 1.85
N PHE A 236 -20.65 -9.83 3.17
CA PHE A 236 -21.55 -10.43 4.15
C PHE A 236 -22.95 -9.81 4.12
N LYS A 237 -23.04 -8.47 4.03
CA LYS A 237 -24.30 -7.73 3.98
C LYS A 237 -25.15 -8.15 2.79
N ASP A 238 -24.55 -8.20 1.60
CA ASP A 238 -25.25 -8.54 0.36
C ASP A 238 -25.81 -9.97 0.41
N LYS A 239 -25.10 -10.88 1.07
CA LYS A 239 -25.52 -12.28 1.31
C LYS A 239 -26.49 -12.42 2.47
N ASN A 240 -26.51 -11.47 3.42
CA ASN A 240 -27.28 -11.54 4.67
C ASN A 240 -27.94 -10.18 5.04
N PRO A 241 -28.78 -9.57 4.18
CA PRO A 241 -29.24 -8.19 4.37
C PRO A 241 -30.15 -7.96 5.59
N ARG A 242 -30.56 -9.04 6.29
CA ARG A 242 -31.34 -9.01 7.54
C ARG A 242 -30.53 -9.29 8.81
N LYS A 243 -29.20 -9.47 8.69
CA LYS A 243 -28.31 -9.72 9.86
C LYS A 243 -27.50 -8.49 10.27
N VAL A 244 -27.15 -7.64 9.32
CA VAL A 244 -26.47 -6.37 9.59
C VAL A 244 -27.49 -5.42 10.25
N PRO A 245 -27.11 -4.56 11.22
CA PRO A 245 -28.05 -3.68 11.92
C PRO A 245 -28.95 -2.86 11.00
N ASP A 246 -30.23 -2.71 11.38
CA ASP A 246 -31.25 -2.04 10.56
C ASP A 246 -30.83 -0.61 10.18
N GLY A 247 -30.90 -0.30 8.89
CA GLY A 247 -30.50 1.01 8.34
C GLY A 247 -29.00 1.20 8.11
N ALA A 248 -28.15 0.19 8.34
CA ALA A 248 -26.72 0.26 8.04
C ALA A 248 -26.44 0.25 6.52
N ASP A 249 -26.31 1.44 5.93
CA ASP A 249 -25.70 1.60 4.62
C ASP A 249 -24.18 1.30 4.67
N TYR A 250 -23.52 1.13 3.52
CA TYR A 250 -22.08 0.84 3.53
C TYR A 250 -21.28 2.01 4.14
N SER A 251 -21.78 3.25 4.04
CA SER A 251 -21.17 4.44 4.64
C SER A 251 -21.19 4.38 6.17
N ARG A 252 -22.27 3.86 6.76
CA ARG A 252 -22.38 3.58 8.21
C ARG A 252 -21.45 2.47 8.62
N MET A 253 -21.42 1.36 7.88
CA MET A 253 -20.54 0.22 8.17
C MET A 253 -19.06 0.62 8.16
N TYR A 254 -18.63 1.46 7.22
CA TYR A 254 -17.27 2.02 7.25
C TYR A 254 -17.01 2.88 8.50
N LYS A 255 -17.96 3.74 8.89
CA LYS A 255 -17.84 4.57 10.11
C LYS A 255 -17.75 3.71 11.38
N ASP A 256 -18.48 2.59 11.42
CA ASP A 256 -18.44 1.63 12.52
C ASP A 256 -17.10 0.89 12.58
N VAL A 257 -16.54 0.45 11.44
CA VAL A 257 -15.17 -0.09 11.36
C VAL A 257 -14.16 0.94 11.83
N ARG A 258 -14.19 2.16 11.28
CA ARG A 258 -13.23 3.22 11.64
C ARG A 258 -13.29 3.56 13.12
N ALA A 259 -14.48 3.58 13.72
CA ALA A 259 -14.68 3.75 15.17
C ALA A 259 -14.15 2.56 15.98
N ALA A 260 -14.39 1.32 15.55
CA ALA A 260 -13.86 0.12 16.20
C ALA A 260 -12.32 0.06 16.16
N VAL A 261 -11.70 0.43 15.03
CA VAL A 261 -10.24 0.58 14.89
C VAL A 261 -9.72 1.64 15.86
N ASP A 262 -10.35 2.82 15.91
CA ASP A 262 -9.96 3.90 16.82
C ASP A 262 -10.10 3.49 18.30
N LEU A 263 -11.14 2.73 18.67
CA LEU A 263 -11.30 2.20 20.02
C LEU A 263 -10.14 1.27 20.40
N CYS A 264 -9.74 0.32 19.55
CA CYS A 264 -8.60 -0.59 19.80
C CYS A 264 -7.24 0.13 19.94
N HIS A 265 -7.08 1.31 19.33
CA HIS A 265 -5.88 2.13 19.47
C HIS A 265 -5.91 3.02 20.73
N ARG A 266 -7.10 3.45 21.16
CA ARG A 266 -7.31 4.35 22.32
C ARG A 266 -7.42 3.61 23.66
N ASP A 267 -8.08 2.46 23.72
CA ASP A 267 -8.25 1.67 24.95
C ASP A 267 -6.99 0.87 25.35
N GLY A 268 -5.98 0.87 24.48
CA GLY A 268 -4.69 0.23 24.71
C GLY A 268 -4.67 -1.27 24.44
N THR A 269 -5.77 -1.90 24.00
CA THR A 269 -5.84 -3.33 23.69
C THR A 269 -4.70 -3.76 22.75
N LEU A 270 -4.49 -3.03 21.65
CA LEU A 270 -3.42 -3.32 20.68
C LEU A 270 -2.03 -3.21 21.33
N LYS A 271 -1.79 -2.15 22.12
CA LYS A 271 -0.50 -1.87 22.77
C LYS A 271 -0.15 -2.91 23.84
N GLN A 272 -1.08 -3.21 24.74
CA GLN A 272 -0.93 -4.24 25.80
C GLN A 272 -0.78 -5.66 25.25
N MET A 273 -1.18 -5.91 24.01
CA MET A 273 -1.00 -7.20 23.36
C MET A 273 0.39 -7.33 22.73
N VAL A 274 0.90 -6.27 22.09
CA VAL A 274 2.28 -6.20 21.57
C VAL A 274 3.32 -6.19 22.70
N GLU A 275 3.07 -5.46 23.79
CA GLU A 275 3.97 -5.36 24.95
C GLU A 275 4.28 -6.73 25.61
N LYS A 276 3.38 -7.70 25.48
CA LYS A 276 3.55 -9.06 26.05
C LYS A 276 4.55 -9.93 25.28
N ASP A 277 4.75 -9.68 23.98
CA ASP A 277 5.60 -10.49 23.11
C ASP A 277 6.11 -9.66 21.91
N PRO A 278 6.90 -8.58 22.14
CA PRO A 278 7.30 -7.62 21.09
C PRO A 278 8.34 -8.17 20.10
N GLY A 279 8.66 -9.47 20.18
CA GLY A 279 9.49 -10.20 19.23
C GLY A 279 8.70 -10.93 18.14
N LYS A 280 7.38 -10.69 18.05
CA LYS A 280 6.45 -11.29 17.08
C LYS A 280 5.59 -10.22 16.42
#